data_AF-A0A7W1MDH4-F1
#
_entry.id   AF-A0A7W1MDH4-F1
#
_cell.length_a   1.000
_cell.length_b   1.000
_cell.length_c   1.000
_cell.angle_alpha   90.00
_cell.angle_beta   90.00
_cell.angle_gamma   90.00
#
_symmetry.space_group_name_H-M   'P 1'
#
loop_
_entity.id
_entity.type
_entity.pdbx_description
1 polymer ?
#
loop_
_entity_poly.entity_id
_entity_poly.type
_entity_poly.pdbx_seq_one_letter_code
_entity_poly.pdbx_strand_id
1 'polypeptide(L)'
;NSNDVVGDNFWLWRADHGVSPDAVGWSLNTADHGLIVNGNNVTIYGLAVEHFQKTQTLWNGENGRVYFYQCELPYDPPTQESWKNGTVDGYPGYKIANNVQNHEAWGLGVYSYFRDANDIFLESAIEAPVGQGIKLRHMISVWLNGNKNGSESGIRHVLNDRGNAAISNVKKGTSIGALDL
;
A
#
# COMPACT_ATOMS: atom_id res chain seq x y z
N ASN A 1 -9.55 18.01 10.32
CA ASN A 1 -10.45 16.89 9.96
C ASN A 1 -11.22 16.44 11.19
N SER A 2 -12.34 15.75 11.03
CA SER A 2 -13.17 15.28 12.15
C SER A 2 -12.54 14.08 12.85
N ASN A 3 -12.67 14.04 14.18
CA ASN A 3 -12.40 12.85 14.98
C ASN A 3 -13.61 11.90 14.95
N ASP A 4 -13.41 10.67 15.41
CA ASP A 4 -14.47 9.68 15.67
C ASP A 4 -15.30 9.29 14.42
N VAL A 5 -14.75 9.54 13.22
CA VAL A 5 -15.37 9.15 11.96
C VAL A 5 -15.39 7.63 11.86
N VAL A 6 -16.53 7.09 11.44
CA VAL A 6 -16.66 5.70 11.01
C VAL A 6 -16.76 5.67 9.49
N GLY A 7 -15.81 4.98 8.85
CA GLY A 7 -15.91 4.58 7.45
C GLY A 7 -16.37 3.13 7.36
N ASP A 8 -17.22 2.84 6.38
CA ASP A 8 -17.70 1.48 6.13
C ASP A 8 -17.78 1.25 4.63
N ASN A 9 -17.10 0.22 4.15
CA ASN A 9 -17.07 -0.23 2.77
C ASN A 9 -16.62 0.86 1.78
N PHE A 10 -15.42 1.42 2.01
CA PHE A 10 -14.82 2.40 1.13
C PHE A 10 -14.00 1.73 0.03
N TRP A 11 -14.26 2.13 -1.21
CA TRP A 11 -13.40 1.83 -2.35
C TRP A 11 -12.92 3.13 -2.99
N LEU A 12 -11.63 3.41 -2.87
CA LEU A 12 -10.97 4.58 -3.41
C LEU A 12 -10.04 4.10 -4.52
N TRP A 13 -10.33 4.48 -5.76
CA TRP A 13 -9.71 3.85 -6.93
C TRP A 13 -9.23 4.90 -7.93
N ARG A 14 -7.93 4.92 -8.18
CA ARG A 14 -7.37 5.57 -9.38
C ARG A 14 -7.48 4.57 -10.53
N ALA A 15 -8.10 4.97 -11.64
CA ALA A 15 -8.40 4.03 -12.71
C ALA A 15 -7.17 3.33 -13.31
N ASP A 16 -7.15 1.99 -13.34
CA ASP A 16 -6.11 1.15 -13.97
C ASP A 16 -6.49 0.66 -15.38
N HIS A 17 -7.76 0.82 -15.75
CA HIS A 17 -8.32 0.48 -17.06
C HIS A 17 -9.43 1.46 -17.49
N GLY A 18 -9.77 1.46 -18.79
CA GLY A 18 -10.81 2.30 -19.35
C GLY A 18 -11.29 1.81 -20.72
N VAL A 19 -12.15 2.61 -21.36
CA VAL A 19 -12.85 2.24 -22.61
C VAL A 19 -11.94 2.17 -23.85
N SER A 20 -10.73 2.71 -23.76
CA SER A 20 -9.70 2.67 -24.81
C SER A 20 -8.32 2.52 -24.19
N PRO A 21 -7.31 2.03 -24.95
CA PRO A 21 -5.94 1.86 -24.43
C PRO A 21 -5.34 3.13 -23.82
N ASP A 22 -5.66 4.31 -24.34
CA ASP A 22 -5.14 5.60 -23.87
C ASP A 22 -6.11 6.31 -22.89
N ALA A 23 -7.08 5.59 -22.32
CA ALA A 23 -8.05 6.18 -21.39
C ALA A 23 -7.45 6.45 -20.00
N VAL A 24 -6.40 5.73 -19.62
CA VAL A 24 -5.74 5.80 -18.31
C VAL A 24 -4.23 5.68 -18.48
N GLY A 25 -3.47 6.22 -17.51
CA GLY A 25 -2.03 6.13 -17.52
C GLY A 25 -1.37 7.14 -16.59
N TRP A 26 -0.06 6.97 -16.37
CA TRP A 26 0.70 7.68 -15.34
C TRP A 26 0.54 9.21 -15.39
N SER A 27 0.46 9.78 -16.58
CA SER A 27 0.30 11.23 -16.80
C SER A 27 -1.13 11.65 -17.16
N LEU A 28 -2.08 10.72 -17.26
CA LEU A 28 -3.42 10.97 -17.78
C LEU A 28 -4.45 11.16 -16.66
N ASN A 29 -4.48 10.26 -15.69
CA ASN A 29 -5.41 10.28 -14.56
C ASN A 29 -4.62 10.37 -13.24
N THR A 30 -3.87 11.46 -13.07
CA THR A 30 -2.98 11.64 -11.93
C THR A 30 -3.76 11.70 -10.61
N ALA A 31 -3.27 10.99 -9.60
CA ALA A 31 -3.79 11.05 -8.25
C ALA A 31 -2.70 10.60 -7.27
N ASP A 32 -2.30 11.49 -6.37
CA ASP A 32 -1.18 11.23 -5.46
C ASP A 32 -1.53 10.21 -4.38
N HIS A 33 -2.61 10.43 -3.63
CA HIS A 33 -3.01 9.63 -2.46
C HIS A 33 -4.49 9.28 -2.55
N GLY A 34 -4.88 8.10 -2.05
CA GLY A 34 -6.28 7.71 -1.95
C GLY A 34 -6.92 8.21 -0.67
N LEU A 35 -6.32 7.88 0.47
CA LEU A 35 -6.84 8.25 1.78
C LEU A 35 -5.75 8.88 2.66
N ILE A 36 -6.07 10.04 3.25
CA ILE A 36 -5.28 10.65 4.33
C ILE A 36 -6.17 10.85 5.54
N VAL A 37 -5.86 10.17 6.65
CA VAL A 37 -6.62 10.24 7.90
C VAL A 37 -5.88 11.12 8.92
N ASN A 38 -6.37 12.34 9.13
CA ASN A 38 -5.83 13.26 10.14
C ASN A 38 -6.61 13.29 11.47
N GLY A 39 -7.83 12.73 11.49
CA GLY A 39 -8.68 12.70 12.68
C GLY A 39 -8.27 11.58 13.64
N ASN A 40 -8.44 11.82 14.93
CA ASN A 40 -8.24 10.79 15.96
C ASN A 40 -9.47 9.88 16.07
N ASN A 41 -9.26 8.67 16.58
CA ASN A 41 -10.29 7.67 16.86
C ASN A 41 -11.11 7.25 15.62
N VAL A 42 -10.57 7.44 14.42
CA VAL A 42 -11.23 7.01 13.18
C VAL A 42 -11.23 5.49 13.12
N THR A 43 -12.37 4.90 12.77
CA THR A 43 -12.50 3.46 12.55
C THR A 43 -12.99 3.22 11.12
N ILE A 44 -12.36 2.30 10.39
CA ILE A 44 -12.80 1.92 9.06
C ILE A 44 -12.98 0.41 8.97
N TYR A 45 -14.14 -0.02 8.47
CA TYR A 45 -14.46 -1.40 8.13
C TYR A 45 -14.46 -1.55 6.61
N GLY A 46 -13.75 -2.53 6.07
CA GLY A 46 -13.74 -2.81 4.63
C GLY A 46 -13.15 -1.67 3.81
N LEU A 47 -11.83 -1.48 3.87
CA LEU A 47 -11.14 -0.42 3.13
C LEU A 47 -10.38 -0.98 1.92
N ALA A 48 -10.71 -0.53 0.72
CA ALA A 48 -9.98 -0.79 -0.52
C ALA A 48 -9.42 0.52 -1.09
N VAL A 49 -8.11 0.61 -1.32
CA VAL A 49 -7.44 1.80 -1.87
C VAL A 49 -6.40 1.42 -2.91
N GLU A 50 -6.59 1.87 -4.15
CA GLU A 50 -5.89 1.28 -5.29
C GLU A 50 -5.31 2.30 -6.29
N HIS A 51 -4.11 1.95 -6.78
CA HIS A 51 -3.40 2.50 -7.93
C HIS A 51 -2.97 3.97 -7.87
N PHE A 52 -3.02 4.62 -6.71
CA PHE A 52 -2.52 5.99 -6.54
C PHE A 52 -1.00 6.07 -6.77
N GLN A 53 -0.50 7.25 -7.12
CA GLN A 53 0.90 7.43 -7.54
C GLN A 53 1.88 7.47 -6.37
N LYS A 54 1.41 7.82 -5.18
CA LYS A 54 2.19 7.86 -3.93
C LYS A 54 1.56 6.90 -2.92
N THR A 55 1.73 7.20 -1.63
CA THR A 55 1.20 6.39 -0.52
C THR A 55 -0.32 6.25 -0.66
N GLN A 56 -0.83 5.02 -0.77
CA GLN A 56 -2.25 4.78 -1.04
C GLN A 56 -3.09 5.26 0.15
N THR A 57 -2.73 4.82 1.37
CA THR A 57 -3.34 5.24 2.63
C THR A 57 -2.28 5.77 3.60
N LEU A 58 -2.43 7.03 4.04
CA LEU A 58 -1.63 7.65 5.09
C LEU A 58 -2.47 7.93 6.33
N TRP A 59 -2.05 7.38 7.47
CA TRP A 59 -2.72 7.54 8.75
C TRP A 59 -1.90 8.40 9.72
N ASN A 60 -2.36 9.61 9.98
CA ASN A 60 -1.72 10.59 10.85
C ASN A 60 -2.38 10.70 12.24
N GLY A 61 -3.64 10.25 12.38
CA GLY A 61 -4.41 10.36 13.62
C GLY A 61 -4.19 9.22 14.62
N GLU A 62 -4.33 9.52 15.91
CA GLU A 62 -4.22 8.55 17.01
C GLU A 62 -5.42 7.63 17.11
N ASN A 63 -5.21 6.46 17.74
CA ASN A 63 -6.24 5.45 18.05
C ASN A 63 -7.02 4.97 16.81
N GLY A 64 -6.37 4.99 15.65
CA GLY A 64 -6.97 4.50 14.41
C GLY A 64 -7.25 3.00 14.45
N ARG A 65 -8.37 2.57 13.86
CA ARG A 65 -8.72 1.14 13.73
C ARG A 65 -9.12 0.81 12.31
N VAL A 66 -8.50 -0.22 11.72
CA VAL A 66 -8.90 -0.71 10.39
C VAL A 66 -9.18 -2.20 10.43
N TYR A 67 -10.39 -2.58 10.05
CA TYR A 67 -10.82 -3.97 9.93
C TYR A 67 -10.96 -4.29 8.45
N PHE A 68 -10.04 -5.12 7.95
CA PHE A 68 -9.85 -5.43 6.53
C PHE A 68 -9.32 -4.25 5.70
N TYR A 69 -8.17 -4.47 5.07
CA TYR A 69 -7.56 -3.56 4.11
C TYR A 69 -7.11 -4.32 2.86
N GLN A 70 -7.47 -3.80 1.69
CA GLN A 70 -7.03 -4.27 0.38
C GLN A 70 -6.40 -3.10 -0.36
N CYS A 71 -5.29 -3.35 -1.06
CA CYS A 71 -4.57 -2.32 -1.78
C CYS A 71 -3.77 -2.88 -2.95
N GLU A 72 -4.14 -2.53 -4.17
CA GLU A 72 -3.29 -2.73 -5.34
C GLU A 72 -2.44 -1.49 -5.62
N LEU A 73 -1.14 -1.68 -5.79
CA LEU A 73 -0.20 -0.62 -6.16
C LEU A 73 -0.44 -0.16 -7.61
N PRO A 74 0.06 1.04 -8.02
CA PRO A 74 -0.09 1.49 -9.41
C PRO A 74 0.60 0.50 -10.35
N TYR A 75 -0.06 0.17 -11.46
CA TYR A 75 0.49 -0.75 -12.45
C TYR A 75 1.48 -0.07 -13.40
N ASP A 76 1.38 1.24 -13.49
CA ASP A 76 1.91 2.09 -14.54
C ASP A 76 3.04 3.07 -14.12
N PRO A 77 3.80 2.90 -13.01
CA PRO A 77 5.04 3.65 -12.85
C PRO A 77 5.95 3.48 -14.07
N PRO A 78 6.41 4.57 -14.72
CA PRO A 78 7.16 4.46 -15.98
C PRO A 78 8.60 3.96 -15.76
N THR A 79 9.21 4.31 -14.63
CA THR A 79 10.55 3.84 -14.21
C THR A 79 10.65 3.80 -12.70
N GLN A 80 11.59 3.04 -12.15
CA GLN A 80 11.86 3.05 -10.70
C GLN A 80 12.21 4.47 -10.22
N GLU A 81 13.06 5.20 -10.94
CA GLU A 81 13.47 6.55 -10.53
C GLU A 81 12.30 7.54 -10.47
N SER A 82 11.29 7.39 -11.33
CA SER A 82 10.08 8.22 -11.27
C SER A 82 9.17 7.88 -10.08
N TRP A 83 9.37 6.71 -9.47
CA TRP A 83 8.55 6.18 -8.39
C TRP A 83 9.42 5.82 -7.19
N LYS A 84 10.14 6.82 -6.68
CA LYS A 84 10.90 6.76 -5.43
C LYS A 84 10.36 7.78 -4.44
N ASN A 85 10.24 7.36 -3.18
CA ASN A 85 10.02 8.27 -2.07
C ASN A 85 11.37 8.71 -1.50
N GLY A 86 11.96 9.75 -2.10
CA GLY A 86 13.33 10.16 -1.79
C GLY A 86 14.34 9.12 -2.27
N THR A 87 15.03 8.46 -1.34
CA THR A 87 15.98 7.37 -1.68
C THR A 87 15.36 5.97 -1.62
N VAL A 88 14.10 5.85 -1.19
CA VAL A 88 13.40 4.58 -1.01
C VAL A 88 12.61 4.24 -2.28
N ASP A 89 12.66 2.98 -2.70
CA ASP A 89 11.90 2.49 -3.86
C ASP A 89 10.41 2.42 -3.55
N GLY A 90 9.61 3.13 -4.34
CA GLY A 90 8.15 3.14 -4.26
C GLY A 90 7.57 3.90 -3.07
N TYR A 91 6.24 3.81 -2.96
CA TYR A 91 5.46 4.35 -1.85
C TYR A 91 4.58 3.25 -1.25
N PRO A 92 4.46 3.16 0.09
CA PRO A 92 3.74 2.06 0.73
C PRO A 92 2.25 2.08 0.40
N GLY A 93 1.65 0.89 0.41
CA GLY A 93 0.21 0.73 0.35
C GLY A 93 -0.47 1.27 1.61
N TYR A 94 0.13 1.07 2.78
CA TYR A 94 -0.43 1.56 4.05
C TYR A 94 0.67 2.15 4.93
N LYS A 95 0.56 3.43 5.27
CA LYS A 95 1.52 4.11 6.14
C LYS A 95 0.85 4.64 7.40
N ILE A 96 1.36 4.24 8.56
CA ILE A 96 1.10 4.90 9.84
C ILE A 96 2.22 5.92 10.05
N ALA A 97 1.88 7.17 10.30
CA ALA A 97 2.87 8.22 10.48
C ALA A 97 3.76 7.97 11.70
N ASN A 98 5.03 8.36 11.60
CA ASN A 98 6.06 8.02 12.60
C ASN A 98 5.77 8.53 14.02
N ASN A 99 4.92 9.55 14.15
CA ASN A 99 4.55 10.15 15.43
C ASN A 99 3.27 9.54 16.05
N VAL A 100 2.61 8.60 15.35
CA VAL A 100 1.42 7.92 15.88
C VAL A 100 1.87 6.88 16.88
N GLN A 101 1.24 6.90 18.05
CA GLN A 101 1.57 6.01 19.17
C GLN A 101 0.59 4.84 19.28
N ASN A 102 -0.66 5.03 18.86
CA ASN A 102 -1.72 4.02 18.96
C ASN A 102 -2.41 3.80 17.62
N HIS A 103 -2.35 2.58 17.11
CA HIS A 103 -3.03 2.19 15.88
C HIS A 103 -3.22 0.68 15.84
N GLU A 104 -4.41 0.20 15.48
CA GLU A 104 -4.68 -1.22 15.34
C GLU A 104 -5.28 -1.54 13.97
N ALA A 105 -4.77 -2.59 13.31
CA ALA A 105 -5.32 -3.02 12.04
C ALA A 105 -5.28 -4.55 11.86
N TRP A 106 -6.29 -5.10 11.19
CA TRP A 106 -6.47 -6.53 10.96
C TRP A 106 -6.71 -6.83 9.48
N GLY A 107 -5.99 -7.82 8.94
CA GLY A 107 -6.20 -8.30 7.58
C GLY A 107 -5.78 -7.27 6.54
N LEU A 108 -4.47 -7.00 6.43
CA LEU A 108 -3.94 -6.01 5.49
C LEU A 108 -3.28 -6.70 4.30
N GLY A 109 -3.88 -6.58 3.12
CA GLY A 109 -3.35 -7.08 1.87
C GLY A 109 -2.83 -5.98 0.96
N VAL A 110 -1.57 -6.08 0.52
CA VAL A 110 -0.97 -5.19 -0.46
C VAL A 110 -0.46 -6.00 -1.66
N TYR A 111 -0.88 -5.62 -2.85
CA TYR A 111 -0.66 -6.37 -4.08
C TYR A 111 0.14 -5.53 -5.08
N SER A 112 1.10 -6.16 -5.75
CA SER A 112 1.86 -5.57 -6.85
C SER A 112 1.57 -6.29 -8.15
N TYR A 113 1.34 -5.52 -9.22
CA TYR A 113 1.25 -6.04 -10.58
C TYR A 113 2.30 -5.42 -11.49
N PHE A 114 2.54 -4.10 -11.49
CA PHE A 114 3.59 -3.45 -12.31
C PHE A 114 3.61 -3.95 -13.77
N ARG A 115 2.58 -3.55 -14.52
CA ARG A 115 2.29 -4.00 -15.89
C ARG A 115 3.20 -3.35 -16.93
N ASP A 116 3.47 -2.05 -16.77
CA ASP A 116 3.92 -1.22 -17.90
C ASP A 116 5.43 -0.98 -17.94
N ALA A 117 6.15 -1.34 -16.87
CA ALA A 117 7.59 -1.19 -16.78
C ALA A 117 8.26 -2.41 -16.14
N ASN A 118 9.56 -2.52 -16.43
CA ASN A 118 10.45 -3.52 -15.87
C ASN A 118 11.15 -2.98 -14.62
N ASP A 119 11.64 -3.88 -13.75
CA ASP A 119 12.51 -3.53 -12.61
C ASP A 119 11.89 -2.52 -11.63
N ILE A 120 10.57 -2.63 -11.42
CA ILE A 120 9.82 -1.83 -10.45
C ILE A 120 9.67 -2.60 -9.14
N PHE A 121 10.13 -1.99 -8.07
CA PHE A 121 10.07 -2.51 -6.72
C PHE A 121 9.42 -1.50 -5.78
N LEU A 122 8.73 -2.07 -4.78
CA LEU A 122 8.37 -1.37 -3.57
C LEU A 122 9.22 -1.92 -2.43
N GLU A 123 9.84 -1.03 -1.66
CA GLU A 123 10.65 -1.42 -0.51
C GLU A 123 9.80 -2.12 0.56
N SER A 124 8.69 -1.49 0.98
CA SER A 124 7.79 -2.06 1.98
C SER A 124 6.33 -1.80 1.66
N ALA A 125 5.51 -2.84 1.74
CA ALA A 125 4.06 -2.74 1.55
C ALA A 125 3.39 -1.87 2.62
N ILE A 126 3.83 -2.04 3.86
CA ILE A 126 3.27 -1.37 5.04
C ILE A 126 4.42 -0.70 5.78
N GLU A 127 4.25 0.57 6.12
CA GLU A 127 5.19 1.31 6.96
C GLU A 127 4.50 1.74 8.25
N ALA A 128 5.16 1.52 9.39
CA ALA A 128 4.62 1.90 10.69
C ALA A 128 5.72 2.20 11.71
N PRO A 129 5.49 3.10 12.69
CA PRO A 129 6.41 3.28 13.81
C PRO A 129 6.48 2.01 14.67
N VAL A 130 7.59 1.87 15.38
CA VAL A 130 7.80 0.79 16.36
C VAL A 130 7.29 1.27 17.72
N GLY A 131 6.39 0.50 18.34
CA GLY A 131 5.82 0.85 19.63
C GLY A 131 4.68 -0.07 20.06
N GLN A 132 4.54 -0.27 21.37
CA GLN A 132 3.57 -1.20 21.97
C GLN A 132 2.09 -0.89 21.61
N GLY A 133 1.78 0.36 21.23
CA GLY A 133 0.44 0.76 20.79
C GLY A 133 0.17 0.51 19.31
N ILE A 134 1.16 0.05 18.53
CA ILE A 134 1.03 -0.27 17.11
C ILE A 134 0.85 -1.78 16.95
N LYS A 135 -0.38 -2.20 16.64
CA LYS A 135 -0.76 -3.61 16.57
C LYS A 135 -1.29 -3.95 15.19
N LEU A 136 -0.50 -4.68 14.41
CA LEU A 136 -0.86 -5.09 13.06
C LEU A 136 -0.96 -6.61 12.99
N ARG A 137 -2.08 -7.10 12.43
CA ARG A 137 -2.41 -8.53 12.43
C ARG A 137 -2.80 -8.97 11.03
N HIS A 138 -2.31 -10.13 10.62
CA HIS A 138 -2.61 -10.81 9.36
C HIS A 138 -2.29 -9.92 8.15
N MET A 139 -1.02 -9.59 7.99
CA MET A 139 -0.53 -8.80 6.86
C MET A 139 -0.04 -9.73 5.76
N ILE A 140 -0.27 -9.37 4.50
CA ILE A 140 0.18 -10.12 3.34
C ILE A 140 0.62 -9.18 2.21
N SER A 141 1.74 -9.53 1.57
CA SER A 141 2.15 -8.95 0.30
C SER A 141 2.07 -10.00 -0.80
N VAL A 142 1.61 -9.61 -1.98
CA VAL A 142 1.44 -10.52 -3.13
C VAL A 142 1.95 -9.87 -4.41
N TRP A 143 2.59 -10.67 -5.25
CA TRP A 143 2.94 -10.32 -6.62
C TRP A 143 2.02 -11.06 -7.60
N LEU A 144 1.25 -10.29 -8.37
CA LEU A 144 0.13 -10.74 -9.19
C LEU A 144 0.53 -11.14 -10.62
N ASN A 145 1.76 -11.62 -10.82
CA ASN A 145 2.27 -11.99 -12.14
C ASN A 145 2.28 -10.83 -13.14
N GLY A 146 2.91 -9.74 -12.75
CA GLY A 146 3.20 -8.56 -13.55
C GLY A 146 3.94 -8.75 -14.86
N ASN A 147 4.55 -7.67 -15.33
CA ASN A 147 5.47 -7.73 -16.47
C ASN A 147 6.61 -8.73 -16.19
N LYS A 148 6.89 -9.62 -17.14
CA LYS A 148 7.88 -10.71 -17.07
C LYS A 148 8.94 -10.63 -18.18
N ASN A 149 9.06 -9.49 -18.88
CA ASN A 149 9.96 -9.32 -20.02
C ASN A 149 11.44 -9.21 -19.57
N GLY A 150 11.97 -10.28 -18.99
CA GLY A 150 13.38 -10.42 -18.60
C GLY A 150 13.77 -9.70 -17.30
N SER A 151 12.82 -9.14 -16.55
CA SER A 151 13.05 -8.33 -15.35
C SER A 151 12.37 -8.88 -14.11
N GLU A 152 12.82 -8.42 -12.94
CA GLU A 152 12.17 -8.69 -11.66
C GLU A 152 11.30 -7.51 -11.22
N SER A 153 10.24 -7.79 -10.46
CA SER A 153 9.40 -6.75 -9.89
C SER A 153 8.67 -7.27 -8.66
N GLY A 154 8.17 -6.36 -7.83
CA GLY A 154 7.29 -6.69 -6.71
C GLY A 154 7.64 -5.96 -5.42
N ILE A 155 7.42 -6.62 -4.29
CA ILE A 155 7.49 -6.01 -2.96
C ILE A 155 8.59 -6.70 -2.15
N ARG A 156 9.54 -5.95 -1.60
CA ARG A 156 10.69 -6.53 -0.86
C ARG A 156 10.32 -6.93 0.57
N HIS A 157 9.49 -6.14 1.25
CA HIS A 157 9.07 -6.40 2.62
C HIS A 157 7.57 -6.21 2.84
N VAL A 158 7.01 -6.96 3.80
CA VAL A 158 5.59 -6.85 4.17
C VAL A 158 5.36 -5.64 5.07
N LEU A 159 6.23 -5.46 6.07
CA LEU A 159 6.12 -4.42 7.08
C LEU A 159 7.52 -3.90 7.44
N ASN A 160 7.78 -2.62 7.21
CA ASN A 160 9.10 -2.01 7.36
C ASN A 160 10.19 -2.87 6.68
N ASP A 161 11.14 -3.40 7.44
CA ASP A 161 12.24 -4.27 7.01
C ASP A 161 11.93 -5.78 7.22
N ARG A 162 10.67 -6.14 7.50
CA ARG A 162 10.24 -7.48 7.91
C ARG A 162 9.39 -8.18 6.87
N GLY A 163 9.45 -9.51 6.91
CA GLY A 163 8.76 -10.39 5.98
C GLY A 163 9.57 -10.61 4.70
N ASN A 164 9.46 -11.82 4.16
CA ASN A 164 10.15 -12.18 2.91
C ASN A 164 9.56 -11.41 1.72
N ALA A 165 10.34 -11.25 0.67
CA ALA A 165 9.89 -10.61 -0.56
C ALA A 165 8.76 -11.39 -1.26
N ALA A 166 7.84 -10.65 -1.87
CA ALA A 166 6.89 -11.12 -2.86
C ALA A 166 7.29 -10.57 -4.24
N ILE A 167 8.11 -11.31 -4.97
CA ILE A 167 8.68 -10.91 -6.26
C ILE A 167 8.62 -12.04 -7.29
N SER A 168 8.74 -11.68 -8.56
CA SER A 168 8.50 -12.55 -9.72
C SER A 168 9.15 -13.93 -9.70
N ASN A 169 10.39 -14.05 -9.20
CA ASN A 169 11.21 -15.26 -9.28
C ASN A 169 11.42 -16.01 -7.95
N VAL A 170 10.85 -15.53 -6.85
CA VAL A 170 11.09 -16.13 -5.51
C VAL A 170 9.82 -16.73 -4.94
N LYS A 171 8.84 -15.89 -4.61
CA LYS A 171 7.59 -16.31 -3.98
C LYS A 171 6.51 -15.30 -4.33
N LYS A 172 5.36 -15.78 -4.80
CA LYS A 172 4.27 -14.89 -5.23
C LYS A 172 3.49 -14.26 -4.07
N GLY A 173 3.65 -14.76 -2.84
CA GLY A 173 2.96 -14.23 -1.68
C GLY A 173 3.64 -14.59 -0.36
N THR A 174 3.56 -13.67 0.61
CA THR A 174 4.28 -13.73 1.88
C THR A 174 3.51 -12.98 2.96
N SER A 175 3.50 -13.50 4.18
CA SER A 175 2.61 -13.02 5.24
C SER A 175 3.29 -12.92 6.60
N ILE A 176 2.83 -11.97 7.42
CA ILE A 176 3.17 -11.84 8.84
C ILE A 176 1.88 -12.04 9.65
N GLY A 177 1.90 -12.99 10.59
CA GLY A 177 0.71 -13.45 11.32
C GLY A 177 0.17 -12.45 12.35
N ALA A 178 0.93 -12.17 13.40
CA ALA A 178 0.61 -11.13 14.37
C ALA A 178 1.93 -10.56 14.89
N LEU A 179 2.00 -9.24 15.02
CA LEU A 179 3.19 -8.59 15.51
C LEU A 179 2.79 -7.38 16.34
N ASP A 180 3.13 -7.43 17.63
CA ASP A 180 3.21 -6.23 18.45
C ASP A 180 4.59 -5.63 18.14
N LEU A 181 4.60 -4.43 17.54
CA LEU A 181 5.82 -3.84 16.98
C LEU A 181 6.82 -3.38 18.05
#